data_AF-A0A0C9VSD1-F1
#
_entry.id   AF-A0A0C9VSD1-F1
#
_cell.length_a   1.000
_cell.length_b   1.000
_cell.length_c   1.000
_cell.angle_alpha   90.00
_cell.angle_beta   90.00
_cell.angle_gamma   90.00
#
_symmetry.space_group_name_H-M   'P 1'
#
loop_
_entity.id
_entity.type
_entity.pdbx_description
1 polymer ?
#
loop_
_entity_poly.entity_id
_entity_poly.type
_entity_poly.pdbx_seq_one_letter_code
_entity_poly.pdbx_strand_id
1 'polypeptide(L)'
;MAAQQRVALWAAEPDLDDDINDVEIPLAIPTYANADMYDDPNLQLDESALLAMQAQIAQQAAFAQIPDVVKRVSESSISYFQAALSISIISLYFDYSLISLPTNHHELTLPLQFIVHFHQAVLDNNLSEITLAYESGWNRLTEKFYAKTEWPEAEIIAPLVNDDQIFLILYRELYYRHVYSRLQPNIDDRFHSYENSCELFNYLLNSDGPVLLSLPAQWLWDIIDEFIYQFQSFALFRSRPANKTDDELAMLASEGGAQAWSSYSVLNVLYSLIQKSRVNEWLKARTEGKTDEEIEEVAGEYGARPLYRQLGYFSLIGLLRVHVLLGDFTLALKIVEQVGLGLSLGQKAPFTAPTASHVSTAYHAGAV
;
A
#
# COMPACT_ATOMS: atom_id res chain seq x y z
N MET A 1 3.25 22.96 58.13
CA MET A 1 2.94 22.92 56.70
C MET A 1 4.20 22.52 55.96
N ALA A 2 4.27 21.25 55.55
CA ALA A 2 5.40 20.70 54.81
C ALA A 2 5.19 20.93 53.31
N ALA A 3 6.18 21.49 52.62
CA ALA A 3 6.21 21.59 51.17
C ALA A 3 6.99 20.39 50.63
N GLN A 4 6.28 19.46 49.98
CA GLN A 4 6.83 18.33 49.25
C GLN A 4 7.54 18.83 47.98
N GLN A 5 8.87 18.73 47.98
CA GLN A 5 9.68 18.88 46.78
C GLN A 5 9.70 17.52 46.07
N ARG A 6 8.94 17.38 44.98
CA ARG A 6 8.94 16.15 44.15
C ARG A 6 10.24 16.11 43.34
N VAL A 7 11.14 15.23 43.76
CA VAL A 7 12.37 14.85 43.06
C VAL A 7 12.02 14.00 41.84
N ALA A 8 12.73 14.23 40.73
CA ALA A 8 12.50 13.55 39.46
C ALA A 8 12.91 12.06 39.51
N LEU A 9 12.05 11.21 38.93
CA LEU A 9 12.10 9.74 38.96
C LEU A 9 13.23 9.08 38.15
N TRP A 10 14.23 9.82 37.67
CA TRP A 10 15.39 9.27 36.93
C TRP A 10 16.65 9.13 37.80
N ALA A 11 16.58 9.47 39.09
CA ALA A 11 17.72 9.49 40.00
C ALA A 11 17.72 8.36 41.06
N ALA A 12 17.15 7.19 40.75
CA ALA A 12 17.13 6.05 41.67
C ALA A 12 17.71 4.77 41.04
N GLU A 13 18.97 4.51 41.42
CA GLU A 13 19.69 3.22 41.50
C GLU A 13 20.27 2.60 40.19
N PRO A 14 21.15 1.56 40.29
CA PRO A 14 22.60 1.74 40.37
C PRO A 14 23.39 0.89 39.33
N ASP A 15 24.66 1.24 39.16
CA ASP A 15 25.79 0.49 38.55
C ASP A 15 25.53 -0.94 38.04
N LEU A 16 25.56 -1.09 36.71
CA LEU A 16 25.86 -2.33 35.98
C LEU A 16 26.71 -1.99 34.73
N ASP A 17 27.85 -1.33 34.97
CA ASP A 17 29.00 -1.36 34.05
C ASP A 17 30.09 -2.20 34.73
N ASP A 18 30.10 -3.50 34.44
CA ASP A 18 31.25 -4.41 34.55
C ASP A 18 30.76 -5.82 34.18
N ASP A 19 30.88 -6.18 32.89
CA ASP A 19 31.06 -7.58 32.39
C ASP A 19 30.99 -7.64 30.83
N ILE A 20 31.80 -6.81 30.14
CA ILE A 20 32.12 -7.02 28.71
C ILE A 20 33.65 -7.06 28.54
N ASN A 21 34.30 -7.94 29.29
CA ASN A 21 35.61 -8.45 28.91
C ASN A 21 35.58 -9.97 29.11
N ASP A 22 36.03 -10.69 28.09
CA ASP A 22 36.23 -12.14 28.02
C ASP A 22 35.05 -13.02 27.54
N VAL A 23 34.80 -12.98 26.22
CA VAL A 23 34.41 -14.20 25.48
C VAL A 23 35.23 -14.27 24.19
N GLU A 24 36.23 -15.16 24.17
CA GLU A 24 36.99 -15.52 22.96
C GLU A 24 36.05 -16.16 21.91
N ILE A 25 35.96 -15.56 20.72
CA ILE A 25 35.26 -16.15 19.57
C ILE A 25 36.27 -17.00 18.78
N PRO A 26 36.08 -18.33 18.66
CA PRO A 26 36.97 -19.15 17.85
C PRO A 26 36.70 -18.89 16.36
N LEU A 27 37.69 -18.34 15.65
CA LEU A 27 37.71 -18.26 14.19
C LEU A 27 37.93 -19.66 13.59
N ALA A 28 36.84 -20.37 13.32
CA ALA A 28 36.84 -21.56 12.47
C ALA A 28 35.94 -21.32 11.26
N ILE A 29 36.56 -21.24 10.08
CA ILE A 29 35.90 -21.15 8.77
C ILE A 29 35.36 -22.54 8.42
N PRO A 30 34.05 -22.73 8.17
CA PRO A 30 33.55 -23.99 7.65
C PRO A 30 33.93 -24.13 6.18
N THR A 31 34.61 -25.23 5.86
CA THR A 31 34.90 -25.68 4.49
C THR A 31 33.61 -26.26 3.90
N TYR A 32 33.16 -25.71 2.76
CA TYR A 32 32.06 -26.29 1.98
C TYR A 32 32.52 -27.59 1.32
N ALA A 33 31.86 -28.70 1.64
CA ALA A 33 31.92 -29.93 0.86
C ALA A 33 30.86 -29.88 -0.25
N ASN A 34 31.16 -30.51 -1.39
CA ASN A 34 30.40 -30.56 -2.65
C ASN A 34 30.74 -29.47 -3.68
N ALA A 35 32.03 -29.37 -4.02
CA ALA A 35 32.43 -29.18 -5.41
C ALA A 35 32.63 -30.59 -6.00
N ASP A 36 31.73 -31.03 -6.87
CA ASP A 36 31.90 -32.09 -7.90
C ASP A 36 30.54 -32.68 -8.26
N MET A 37 29.79 -32.03 -9.17
CA MET A 37 28.70 -32.68 -9.90
C MET A 37 28.35 -31.96 -11.21
N TYR A 38 29.33 -31.87 -12.11
CA TYR A 38 29.07 -31.66 -13.54
C TYR A 38 29.95 -32.65 -14.31
N ASP A 39 29.36 -33.78 -14.72
CA ASP A 39 29.67 -34.53 -15.95
C ASP A 39 28.96 -35.89 -15.93
N ASP A 40 27.87 -36.06 -16.71
CA ASP A 40 27.46 -37.39 -17.20
C ASP A 40 26.82 -37.26 -18.61
N PRO A 41 27.28 -37.98 -19.66
CA PRO A 41 26.83 -37.82 -21.04
C PRO A 41 25.60 -38.66 -21.46
N ASN A 42 24.84 -39.27 -20.55
CA ASN A 42 23.68 -40.12 -20.91
C ASN A 42 22.32 -39.43 -20.71
N LEU A 43 21.86 -38.67 -21.72
CA LEU A 43 20.44 -38.33 -21.87
C LEU A 43 19.65 -39.58 -22.33
N GLN A 44 19.08 -40.32 -21.37
CA GLN A 44 17.91 -41.15 -21.63
C GLN A 44 16.66 -40.32 -21.33
N LEU A 45 15.88 -40.02 -22.37
CA LEU A 45 14.56 -39.41 -22.21
C LEU A 45 13.67 -40.39 -21.46
N ASP A 46 13.32 -40.02 -20.23
CA ASP A 46 12.54 -40.83 -19.31
C ASP A 46 11.14 -41.11 -19.87
N GLU A 47 10.74 -42.37 -19.90
CA GLU A 47 9.46 -42.88 -20.44
C GLU A 47 8.25 -42.21 -19.74
N SER A 48 8.47 -41.72 -18.52
CA SER A 48 7.55 -40.93 -17.71
C SER A 48 7.22 -39.56 -18.34
N ALA A 49 8.21 -38.88 -18.94
CA ALA A 49 8.05 -37.58 -19.56
C ALA A 49 7.27 -37.67 -20.87
N LEU A 50 7.44 -38.78 -21.61
CA LEU A 50 6.68 -39.06 -22.82
C LEU A 50 5.20 -39.36 -22.51
N LEU A 51 4.93 -40.12 -21.44
CA LEU A 51 3.57 -40.38 -20.94
C LEU A 51 2.89 -39.11 -20.42
N ALA A 52 3.62 -38.24 -19.71
CA ALA A 52 3.10 -36.94 -19.25
C ALA A 52 2.75 -36.01 -20.42
N MET A 53 3.59 -35.96 -21.44
CA MET A 53 3.32 -35.20 -22.67
C MET A 53 2.13 -35.77 -23.44
N GLN A 54 1.98 -37.10 -23.49
CA GLN A 54 0.84 -37.75 -24.15
C GLN A 54 -0.47 -37.53 -23.39
N ALA A 55 -0.42 -37.50 -22.05
CA ALA A 55 -1.56 -37.13 -21.21
C ALA A 55 -1.96 -35.66 -21.40
N GLN A 56 -0.98 -34.75 -21.52
CA GLN A 56 -1.21 -33.33 -21.78
C GLN A 56 -1.86 -33.09 -23.16
N ILE A 57 -1.43 -33.84 -24.19
CA ILE A 57 -2.03 -33.78 -25.53
C ILE A 57 -3.46 -34.35 -25.53
N ALA A 58 -3.70 -35.46 -24.83
CA ALA A 58 -5.04 -36.04 -24.70
C ALA A 58 -6.01 -35.12 -23.94
N GLN A 59 -5.52 -34.42 -22.92
CA GLN A 59 -6.31 -33.48 -22.14
C GLN A 59 -6.65 -32.21 -22.94
N GLN A 60 -5.71 -31.69 -23.73
CA GLN A 60 -5.97 -30.58 -24.66
C GLN A 60 -6.97 -30.98 -25.76
N ALA A 61 -6.89 -32.21 -26.29
CA ALA A 61 -7.85 -32.72 -27.26
C ALA A 61 -9.26 -32.92 -26.66
N ALA A 62 -9.36 -33.31 -25.38
CA ALA A 62 -10.64 -33.42 -24.68
C ALA A 62 -11.27 -32.04 -24.39
N PHE A 63 -10.45 -31.03 -24.07
CA PHE A 63 -10.93 -29.65 -23.84
C PHE A 63 -11.43 -28.95 -25.11
N ALA A 64 -10.90 -29.33 -26.28
CA ALA A 64 -11.30 -28.80 -27.59
C ALA A 64 -12.62 -29.39 -28.13
N GLN A 65 -13.10 -30.51 -27.58
CA GLN A 65 -14.37 -31.15 -27.99
C GLN A 65 -15.59 -30.69 -27.18
N ILE A 66 -15.40 -29.86 -26.15
CA ILE A 66 -16.50 -29.31 -25.34
C ILE A 66 -17.07 -28.07 -26.07
N PRO A 67 -18.35 -28.05 -26.46
CA PRO A 67 -18.96 -26.89 -27.10
C PRO A 67 -18.88 -25.64 -26.20
N ASP A 68 -18.38 -24.54 -26.78
CA ASP A 68 -18.07 -23.27 -26.10
C ASP A 68 -19.26 -22.63 -25.36
N VAL A 69 -20.49 -23.03 -25.72
CA VAL A 69 -21.74 -22.59 -25.09
C VAL A 69 -21.91 -23.13 -23.67
N VAL A 70 -21.36 -24.30 -23.33
CA VAL A 70 -21.60 -24.93 -22.02
C VAL A 70 -20.65 -24.38 -20.94
N LYS A 71 -19.45 -23.90 -21.32
CA LYS A 71 -18.49 -23.29 -20.37
C LYS A 71 -18.89 -21.89 -19.94
N ARG A 72 -19.51 -21.09 -20.81
CA ARG A 72 -19.93 -19.72 -20.45
C ARG A 72 -21.22 -19.66 -19.64
N VAL A 73 -22.10 -20.65 -19.75
CA VAL A 73 -23.44 -20.60 -19.12
C VAL A 73 -23.40 -20.91 -17.61
N SER A 74 -22.45 -21.72 -17.11
CA SER A 74 -22.40 -22.06 -15.67
C SER A 74 -21.86 -20.93 -14.80
N GLU A 75 -20.84 -20.20 -15.25
CA GLU A 75 -20.25 -19.08 -14.48
C GLU A 75 -21.09 -17.79 -14.60
N SER A 76 -21.67 -17.55 -15.77
CA SER A 76 -22.52 -16.37 -15.99
C SER A 76 -23.83 -16.48 -15.21
N SER A 77 -24.48 -17.65 -15.19
CA SER A 77 -25.82 -17.78 -14.60
C SER A 77 -25.82 -17.65 -13.06
N ILE A 78 -24.71 -17.99 -12.38
CA ILE A 78 -24.58 -17.85 -10.92
C ILE A 78 -24.34 -16.38 -10.54
N SER A 79 -23.48 -15.68 -11.28
CA SER A 79 -23.25 -14.24 -11.14
C SER A 79 -24.52 -13.42 -11.41
N TYR A 80 -25.26 -13.73 -12.48
CA TYR A 80 -26.53 -13.06 -12.78
C TYR A 80 -27.64 -13.38 -11.77
N PHE A 81 -27.70 -14.59 -11.19
CA PHE A 81 -28.67 -14.89 -10.12
C PHE A 81 -28.30 -14.22 -8.79
N GLN A 82 -27.03 -14.13 -8.42
CA GLN A 82 -26.58 -13.38 -7.25
C GLN A 82 -26.77 -11.87 -7.43
N ALA A 83 -26.48 -11.32 -8.61
CA ALA A 83 -26.74 -9.94 -8.96
C ALA A 83 -28.25 -9.64 -9.06
N ALA A 84 -29.07 -10.55 -9.59
CA ALA A 84 -30.52 -10.37 -9.63
C ALA A 84 -31.17 -10.50 -8.25
N LEU A 85 -30.64 -11.33 -7.35
CA LEU A 85 -31.06 -11.40 -5.94
C LEU A 85 -30.67 -10.13 -5.17
N SER A 86 -29.48 -9.57 -5.38
CA SER A 86 -29.09 -8.29 -4.76
C SER A 86 -29.86 -7.10 -5.33
N ILE A 87 -30.11 -7.04 -6.65
CA ILE A 87 -30.93 -6.00 -7.29
C ILE A 87 -32.40 -6.10 -6.85
N SER A 88 -32.94 -7.31 -6.68
CA SER A 88 -34.31 -7.51 -6.19
C SER A 88 -34.46 -7.12 -4.71
N ILE A 89 -33.45 -7.39 -3.88
CA ILE A 89 -33.43 -6.96 -2.47
C ILE A 89 -33.28 -5.44 -2.37
N ILE A 90 -32.47 -4.80 -3.22
CA ILE A 90 -32.30 -3.34 -3.25
C ILE A 90 -33.58 -2.65 -3.77
N SER A 91 -34.24 -3.22 -4.79
CA SER A 91 -35.51 -2.70 -5.31
C SER A 91 -36.68 -2.85 -4.32
N LEU A 92 -36.68 -3.91 -3.50
CA LEU A 92 -37.65 -4.09 -2.40
C LEU A 92 -37.41 -3.13 -1.22
N TYR A 93 -36.21 -2.55 -1.09
CA TYR A 93 -35.88 -1.58 -0.05
C TYR A 93 -36.23 -0.12 -0.42
N PHE A 94 -36.44 0.19 -1.71
CA PHE A 94 -36.71 1.55 -2.17
C PHE A 94 -38.21 1.94 -2.20
N ASP A 95 -39.12 0.96 -2.19
CA ASP A 95 -40.57 1.18 -2.06
C ASP A 95 -41.03 1.02 -0.60
N TYR A 96 -40.64 1.95 0.27
CA TYR A 96 -41.17 2.04 1.64
C TYR A 96 -41.73 3.45 1.91
N SER A 97 -42.77 3.82 1.16
CA SER A 97 -43.67 4.90 1.54
C SER A 97 -44.87 4.43 2.37
N LEU A 98 -45.03 3.14 2.65
CA LEU A 98 -46.08 2.59 3.50
C LEU A 98 -45.63 1.27 4.13
N ILE A 99 -45.08 1.27 5.34
CA ILE A 99 -45.21 0.22 6.39
C ILE A 99 -44.35 0.66 7.59
N SER A 100 -44.97 0.84 8.74
CA SER A 100 -44.31 1.10 10.02
C SER A 100 -43.72 -0.19 10.60
N LEU A 101 -42.40 -0.39 10.52
CA LEU A 101 -41.66 -1.51 11.11
C LEU A 101 -40.28 -1.04 11.65
N PRO A 102 -39.60 -1.81 12.55
CA PRO A 102 -38.90 -1.28 13.71
C PRO A 102 -37.51 -0.66 13.45
N THR A 103 -37.09 0.16 14.41
CA THR A 103 -36.01 1.17 14.42
C THR A 103 -34.55 0.72 14.17
N ASN A 104 -34.28 -0.55 13.80
CA ASN A 104 -32.91 -1.08 13.76
C ASN A 104 -32.27 -1.17 12.34
N HIS A 105 -33.01 -0.93 11.26
CA HIS A 105 -32.42 -0.97 9.90
C HIS A 105 -31.50 0.22 9.59
N HIS A 106 -31.69 1.35 10.30
CA HIS A 106 -30.92 2.55 10.05
C HIS A 106 -29.42 2.35 10.33
N GLU A 107 -29.06 1.54 11.33
CA GLU A 107 -27.65 1.34 11.72
C GLU A 107 -26.87 0.50 10.70
N LEU A 108 -27.49 -0.50 10.07
CA LEU A 108 -26.86 -1.34 9.04
C LEU A 108 -26.69 -0.60 7.70
N THR A 109 -27.48 0.45 7.46
CA THR A 109 -27.36 1.27 6.24
C THR A 109 -26.30 2.38 6.34
N LEU A 110 -25.81 2.69 7.55
CA LEU A 110 -24.86 3.79 7.75
C LEU A 110 -23.56 3.63 6.95
N PRO A 111 -22.91 2.44 6.91
CA PRO A 111 -21.70 2.27 6.10
C PRO A 111 -21.93 2.47 4.61
N LEU A 112 -23.07 2.00 4.07
CA LEU A 112 -23.40 2.15 2.66
C LEU A 112 -23.72 3.61 2.30
N GLN A 113 -24.46 4.31 3.17
CA GLN A 113 -24.72 5.75 3.02
C GLN A 113 -23.42 6.57 3.08
N PHE A 114 -22.50 6.17 3.96
CA PHE A 114 -21.17 6.78 4.02
C PHE A 114 -20.40 6.59 2.72
N ILE A 115 -20.41 5.39 2.13
CA ILE A 115 -19.73 5.13 0.84
C ILE A 115 -20.29 6.02 -0.26
N VAL A 116 -21.61 6.14 -0.38
CA VAL A 116 -22.26 7.01 -1.38
C VAL A 116 -21.91 8.49 -1.15
N HIS A 117 -21.97 8.96 0.10
CA HIS A 117 -21.57 10.34 0.42
C HIS A 117 -20.08 10.58 0.15
N PHE A 118 -19.23 9.60 0.45
CA PHE A 118 -17.80 9.70 0.23
C PHE A 118 -17.49 9.74 -1.28
N HIS A 119 -18.18 8.92 -2.07
CA HIS A 119 -18.10 8.96 -3.52
C HIS A 119 -18.49 10.33 -4.09
N GLN A 120 -19.61 10.89 -3.63
CA GLN A 120 -20.05 12.22 -4.04
C GLN A 120 -19.01 13.30 -3.68
N ALA A 121 -18.43 13.25 -2.48
CA ALA A 121 -17.38 14.19 -2.07
C ALA A 121 -16.13 14.10 -2.95
N VAL A 122 -15.76 12.90 -3.41
CA VAL A 122 -14.65 12.68 -4.35
C VAL A 122 -14.99 13.22 -5.74
N LEU A 123 -16.20 12.97 -6.25
CA LEU A 123 -16.66 13.50 -7.54
C LEU A 123 -16.71 15.03 -7.57
N ASP A 124 -17.19 15.64 -6.49
CA ASP A 124 -17.25 17.10 -6.34
C ASP A 124 -15.88 17.72 -6.03
N ASN A 125 -14.84 16.88 -5.86
CA ASN A 125 -13.49 17.27 -5.47
C ASN A 125 -13.49 18.14 -4.19
N ASN A 126 -14.40 17.84 -3.26
CA ASN A 126 -14.62 18.58 -2.03
C ASN A 126 -13.62 18.13 -0.96
N LEU A 127 -12.45 18.76 -0.94
CA LEU A 127 -11.36 18.42 -0.02
C LEU A 127 -11.80 18.40 1.45
N SER A 128 -12.69 19.30 1.88
CA SER A 128 -13.14 19.35 3.28
C SER A 128 -13.96 18.13 3.69
N GLU A 129 -14.88 17.68 2.84
CA GLU A 129 -15.67 16.49 3.11
C GLU A 129 -14.84 15.21 2.98
N ILE A 130 -13.94 15.15 2.01
CA ILE A 130 -12.97 14.04 1.88
C ILE A 130 -12.12 13.95 3.15
N THR A 131 -11.65 15.10 3.68
CA THR A 131 -10.85 15.14 4.92
C THR A 131 -11.66 14.64 6.12
N LEU A 132 -12.90 15.09 6.27
CA LEU A 132 -13.78 14.66 7.36
C LEU A 132 -14.09 13.16 7.27
N ALA A 133 -14.40 12.67 6.07
CA ALA A 133 -14.66 11.27 5.80
C ALA A 133 -13.43 10.41 6.13
N TYR A 134 -12.24 10.86 5.75
CA TYR A 134 -10.98 10.17 5.99
C TYR A 134 -10.57 10.14 7.47
N GLU A 135 -10.48 11.30 8.12
CA GLU A 135 -9.91 11.42 9.47
C GLU A 135 -10.85 10.87 10.55
N SER A 136 -12.17 11.05 10.37
CA SER A 136 -13.16 10.76 11.42
C SER A 136 -14.24 9.78 10.98
N GLY A 137 -14.78 9.94 9.77
CA GLY A 137 -15.93 9.15 9.29
C GLY A 137 -15.60 7.66 9.17
N TRP A 138 -14.52 7.35 8.47
CA TRP A 138 -14.01 6.00 8.27
C TRP A 138 -13.70 5.32 9.61
N ASN A 139 -12.85 5.95 10.43
CA ASN A 139 -12.41 5.38 11.71
C ASN A 139 -13.59 5.09 12.66
N ARG A 140 -14.56 6.02 12.76
CA ARG A 140 -15.75 5.85 13.60
C ARG A 140 -16.61 4.67 13.14
N LEU A 141 -16.80 4.50 11.82
CA LEU A 141 -17.59 3.39 11.28
C LEU A 141 -16.85 2.06 11.38
N THR A 142 -15.54 2.06 11.13
CA THR A 142 -14.68 0.90 11.32
C THR A 142 -14.75 0.39 12.75
N GLU A 143 -14.64 1.27 13.75
CA GLU A 143 -14.74 0.89 15.16
C GLU A 143 -16.13 0.36 15.55
N LYS A 144 -17.19 0.96 15.01
CA LYS A 144 -18.57 0.58 15.35
C LYS A 144 -19.01 -0.72 14.69
N PHE A 145 -18.65 -0.95 13.43
CA PHE A 145 -19.22 -2.02 12.61
C PHE A 145 -18.20 -3.06 12.12
N TYR A 146 -16.93 -2.69 11.96
CA TYR A 146 -15.90 -3.51 11.30
C TYR A 146 -14.64 -3.69 12.15
N ALA A 147 -14.77 -3.68 13.49
CA ALA A 147 -13.61 -3.73 14.37
C ALA A 147 -12.82 -5.05 14.26
N LYS A 148 -13.49 -6.15 13.88
CA LYS A 148 -12.92 -7.50 13.74
C LYS A 148 -13.31 -8.18 12.42
N THR A 149 -13.96 -7.44 11.54
CA THR A 149 -14.46 -7.93 10.25
C THR A 149 -14.01 -6.99 9.16
N GLU A 150 -13.98 -7.48 7.93
CA GLU A 150 -13.61 -6.68 6.77
C GLU A 150 -14.76 -5.76 6.37
N TRP A 151 -14.41 -4.62 5.78
CA TRP A 151 -15.39 -3.80 5.06
C TRP A 151 -15.91 -4.58 3.83
N PRO A 152 -17.05 -4.20 3.24
CA PRO A 152 -17.51 -4.85 2.01
C PRO A 152 -16.46 -4.80 0.90
N GLU A 153 -16.34 -5.85 0.09
CA GLU A 153 -15.45 -5.84 -1.06
C GLU A 153 -15.86 -4.77 -2.09
N ALA A 154 -14.89 -4.27 -2.86
CA ALA A 154 -15.11 -3.22 -3.85
C ALA A 154 -16.13 -3.63 -4.91
N GLU A 155 -16.17 -4.90 -5.27
CA GLU A 155 -17.10 -5.54 -6.21
C GLU A 155 -18.56 -5.43 -5.74
N ILE A 156 -18.78 -5.48 -4.42
CA ILE A 156 -20.12 -5.39 -3.82
C ILE A 156 -20.62 -3.94 -3.87
N ILE A 157 -19.72 -2.97 -3.70
CA ILE A 157 -20.06 -1.55 -3.65
C ILE A 157 -20.01 -0.86 -5.02
N ALA A 158 -19.37 -1.47 -6.02
CA ALA A 158 -19.21 -0.90 -7.36
C ALA A 158 -20.54 -0.41 -7.99
N PRO A 159 -21.67 -1.15 -7.92
CA PRO A 159 -22.94 -0.67 -8.42
C PRO A 159 -23.49 0.56 -7.68
N LEU A 160 -23.10 0.76 -6.41
CA LEU A 160 -23.54 1.91 -5.60
C LEU A 160 -22.84 3.21 -5.99
N VAL A 161 -21.66 3.10 -6.60
CA VAL A 161 -20.79 4.22 -6.98
C VAL A 161 -20.66 4.35 -8.49
N ASN A 162 -21.61 3.77 -9.24
CA ASN A 162 -21.64 3.78 -10.71
C ASN A 162 -20.35 3.25 -11.36
N ASP A 163 -19.71 2.24 -10.76
CA ASP A 163 -18.47 1.63 -11.24
C ASP A 163 -17.33 2.64 -11.45
N ASP A 164 -17.29 3.71 -10.64
CA ASP A 164 -16.23 4.70 -10.66
C ASP A 164 -14.89 4.07 -10.23
N GLN A 165 -14.05 3.78 -11.23
CA GLN A 165 -12.78 3.10 -11.01
C GLN A 165 -11.84 3.85 -10.06
N ILE A 166 -11.81 5.19 -10.11
CA ILE A 166 -10.90 5.96 -9.28
C ILE A 166 -11.34 5.92 -7.83
N PHE A 167 -12.64 6.05 -7.59
CA PHE A 167 -13.19 5.89 -6.27
C PHE A 167 -12.96 4.47 -5.73
N LEU A 168 -13.16 3.44 -6.56
CA LEU A 168 -12.94 2.04 -6.16
C LEU A 168 -11.47 1.76 -5.80
N ILE A 169 -10.51 2.34 -6.53
CA ILE A 169 -9.08 2.25 -6.18
C ILE A 169 -8.80 2.90 -4.82
N LEU A 170 -9.35 4.10 -4.58
CA LEU A 170 -9.21 4.80 -3.29
C LEU A 170 -9.90 4.03 -2.15
N TYR A 171 -11.04 3.40 -2.42
CA TYR A 171 -11.74 2.56 -1.47
C TYR A 171 -10.94 1.31 -1.11
N ARG A 172 -10.39 0.60 -2.11
CA ARG A 172 -9.51 -0.56 -1.90
C ARG A 172 -8.27 -0.18 -1.10
N GLU A 173 -7.74 1.02 -1.30
CA GLU A 173 -6.61 1.53 -0.52
C GLU A 173 -6.98 1.61 0.98
N LEU A 174 -8.13 2.20 1.32
CA LEU A 174 -8.64 2.23 2.70
C LEU A 174 -8.97 0.84 3.25
N TYR A 175 -9.53 -0.03 2.41
CA TYR A 175 -9.85 -1.42 2.75
C TYR A 175 -8.59 -2.18 3.16
N TYR A 176 -7.55 -2.19 2.33
CA TYR A 176 -6.32 -2.91 2.66
C TYR A 176 -5.62 -2.28 3.87
N ARG A 177 -5.62 -0.96 4.02
CA ARG A 177 -5.08 -0.33 5.24
C ARG A 177 -5.81 -0.81 6.51
N HIS A 178 -7.12 -0.99 6.45
CA HIS A 178 -7.89 -1.60 7.55
C HIS A 178 -7.43 -3.05 7.82
N VAL A 179 -7.27 -3.86 6.76
CA VAL A 179 -6.78 -5.25 6.88
C VAL A 179 -5.40 -5.28 7.54
N TYR A 180 -4.45 -4.47 7.12
CA TYR A 180 -3.09 -4.44 7.69
C TYR A 180 -3.04 -3.89 9.12
N SER A 181 -3.93 -2.97 9.49
CA SER A 181 -3.93 -2.36 10.82
C SER A 181 -4.68 -3.16 11.88
N ARG A 182 -5.73 -3.91 11.51
CA ARG A 182 -6.62 -4.59 12.47
C ARG A 182 -6.73 -6.10 12.28
N LEU A 183 -6.38 -6.61 11.10
CA LEU A 183 -6.53 -8.02 10.73
C LEU A 183 -5.16 -8.63 10.40
N GLN A 184 -5.16 -9.89 9.99
CA GLN A 184 -3.95 -10.55 9.50
C GLN A 184 -4.07 -10.71 7.98
N PRO A 185 -3.27 -9.98 7.19
CA PRO A 185 -3.34 -10.09 5.74
C PRO A 185 -2.84 -11.46 5.28
N ASN A 186 -3.65 -12.13 4.47
CA ASN A 186 -3.28 -13.38 3.81
C ASN A 186 -2.40 -13.10 2.57
N ILE A 187 -2.04 -14.14 1.81
CA ILE A 187 -1.18 -13.98 0.64
C ILE A 187 -1.88 -13.21 -0.50
N ASP A 188 -3.17 -13.45 -0.72
CA ASP A 188 -3.96 -12.79 -1.76
C ASP A 188 -4.13 -11.30 -1.44
N ASP A 189 -4.38 -10.94 -0.17
CA ASP A 189 -4.44 -9.55 0.30
C ASP A 189 -3.14 -8.80 -0.03
N ARG A 190 -1.98 -9.46 0.10
CA ARG A 190 -0.67 -8.86 -0.19
C ARG A 190 -0.45 -8.61 -1.68
N PHE A 191 -1.01 -9.46 -2.54
CA PHE A 191 -0.98 -9.29 -3.98
C PHE A 191 -1.97 -8.22 -4.43
N HIS A 192 -3.22 -8.28 -3.98
CA HIS A 192 -4.23 -7.31 -4.41
C HIS A 192 -3.98 -5.90 -3.86
N SER A 193 -3.40 -5.76 -2.66
CA SER A 193 -2.95 -4.45 -2.14
C SER A 193 -1.81 -3.85 -2.98
N TYR A 194 -0.90 -4.69 -3.49
CA TYR A 194 0.13 -4.28 -4.43
C TYR A 194 -0.45 -3.82 -5.76
N GLU A 195 -1.32 -4.64 -6.35
CA GLU A 195 -1.99 -4.35 -7.61
C GLU A 195 -2.77 -3.03 -7.52
N ASN A 196 -3.54 -2.84 -6.44
CA ASN A 196 -4.27 -1.60 -6.20
C ASN A 196 -3.34 -0.38 -6.08
N SER A 197 -2.20 -0.53 -5.41
CA SER A 197 -1.20 0.54 -5.33
C SER A 197 -0.62 0.86 -6.72
N CYS A 198 -0.29 -0.16 -7.51
CA CYS A 198 0.17 0.01 -8.89
C CYS A 198 -0.89 0.68 -9.77
N GLU A 199 -2.15 0.32 -9.65
CA GLU A 199 -3.27 0.96 -10.36
C GLU A 199 -3.36 2.45 -9.99
N LEU A 200 -3.33 2.78 -8.70
CA LEU A 200 -3.36 4.16 -8.23
C LEU A 200 -2.19 4.99 -8.79
N PHE A 201 -0.96 4.46 -8.70
CA PHE A 201 0.21 5.19 -9.19
C PHE A 201 0.23 5.27 -10.72
N ASN A 202 -0.20 4.23 -11.44
CA ASN A 202 -0.32 4.29 -12.89
C ASN A 202 -1.35 5.33 -13.33
N TYR A 203 -2.49 5.42 -12.64
CA TYR A 203 -3.48 6.45 -12.89
C TYR A 203 -2.89 7.86 -12.71
N LEU A 204 -2.13 8.10 -11.64
CA LEU A 204 -1.51 9.39 -11.38
C LEU A 204 -0.34 9.71 -12.33
N LEU A 205 0.46 8.71 -12.69
CA LEU A 205 1.71 8.87 -13.44
C LEU A 205 1.53 8.80 -14.97
N ASN A 206 0.52 8.09 -15.47
CA ASN A 206 0.33 7.88 -16.92
C ASN A 206 -0.93 8.55 -17.50
N SER A 207 -1.59 9.44 -16.74
CA SER A 207 -2.67 10.28 -17.25
C SER A 207 -2.18 11.28 -18.32
N ASP A 208 -3.04 11.60 -19.30
CA ASP A 208 -2.79 12.57 -20.38
C ASP A 208 -2.56 14.02 -19.90
N GLY A 209 -2.80 14.29 -18.61
CA GLY A 209 -2.57 15.57 -17.96
C GLY A 209 -2.68 15.45 -16.45
N PRO A 210 -2.46 16.53 -15.69
CA PRO A 210 -2.61 16.52 -14.24
C PRO A 210 -4.05 16.13 -13.84
N VAL A 211 -4.18 15.09 -13.03
CA VAL A 211 -5.47 14.57 -12.57
C VAL A 211 -6.20 15.58 -11.68
N LEU A 212 -7.49 15.80 -11.92
CA LEU A 212 -8.37 16.67 -11.13
C LEU A 212 -8.87 15.93 -9.87
N LEU A 213 -7.93 15.51 -9.03
CA LEU A 213 -8.19 14.84 -7.75
C LEU A 213 -7.46 15.60 -6.64
N SER A 214 -8.15 15.86 -5.54
CA SER A 214 -7.59 16.52 -4.37
C SER A 214 -7.80 15.64 -3.15
N LEU A 215 -6.70 15.21 -2.55
CA LEU A 215 -6.71 14.40 -1.34
C LEU A 215 -6.05 15.16 -0.19
N PRO A 216 -6.44 14.88 1.07
CA PRO A 216 -5.80 15.46 2.24
C PRO A 216 -4.31 15.07 2.32
N ALA A 217 -3.47 15.99 2.78
CA ALA A 217 -2.02 15.74 2.90
C ALA A 217 -1.70 14.54 3.80
N GLN A 218 -2.50 14.32 4.85
CA GLN A 218 -2.39 13.16 5.72
C GLN A 218 -2.60 11.86 4.94
N TRP A 219 -3.66 11.78 4.14
CA TRP A 219 -3.96 10.59 3.36
C TRP A 219 -2.88 10.32 2.30
N LEU A 220 -2.36 11.36 1.65
CA LEU A 220 -1.25 11.20 0.70
C LEU A 220 0.04 10.67 1.35
N TRP A 221 0.35 11.13 2.56
CA TRP A 221 1.45 10.57 3.34
C TRP A 221 1.18 9.10 3.66
N ASP A 222 -0.02 8.78 4.16
CA ASP A 222 -0.39 7.43 4.55
C ASP A 222 -0.35 6.46 3.36
N ILE A 223 -0.72 6.89 2.14
CA ILE A 223 -0.58 6.07 0.92
C ILE A 223 0.90 5.72 0.64
N ILE A 224 1.81 6.70 0.73
CA ILE A 224 3.24 6.47 0.48
C ILE A 224 3.86 5.62 1.60
N ASP A 225 3.55 5.91 2.85
CA ASP A 225 4.10 5.19 4.00
C ASP A 225 3.59 3.75 4.05
N GLU A 226 2.31 3.52 3.76
CA GLU A 226 1.70 2.20 3.64
C GLU A 226 2.29 1.41 2.47
N PHE A 227 2.49 2.03 1.30
CA PHE A 227 3.15 1.40 0.15
C PHE A 227 4.55 0.87 0.51
N ILE A 228 5.34 1.66 1.23
CA ILE A 228 6.70 1.24 1.68
C ILE A 228 6.61 0.19 2.79
N TYR A 229 5.65 0.33 3.71
CA TYR A 229 5.41 -0.65 4.76
C TYR A 229 5.03 -2.02 4.19
N GLN A 230 4.15 -2.08 3.19
CA GLN A 230 3.74 -3.31 2.53
C GLN A 230 4.92 -3.99 1.82
N PHE A 231 5.77 -3.22 1.14
CA PHE A 231 7.05 -3.71 0.61
C PHE A 231 7.91 -4.37 1.69
N GLN A 232 8.14 -3.68 2.81
CA GLN A 232 8.95 -4.18 3.92
C GLN A 232 8.33 -5.44 4.55
N SER A 233 7.01 -5.43 4.77
CA SER A 233 6.23 -6.53 5.33
C SER A 233 6.29 -7.76 4.42
N PHE A 234 6.18 -7.57 3.10
CA PHE A 234 6.24 -8.65 2.13
C PHE A 234 7.65 -9.21 1.97
N ALA A 235 8.68 -8.36 1.98
CA ALA A 235 10.07 -8.82 1.98
C ALA A 235 10.38 -9.70 3.21
N LEU A 236 9.87 -9.30 4.39
CA LEU A 236 9.98 -10.10 5.61
C LEU A 236 9.16 -11.39 5.54
N PHE A 237 7.94 -11.34 4.97
CA PHE A 237 7.13 -12.53 4.76
C PHE A 237 7.87 -13.52 3.86
N ARG A 238 8.39 -13.08 2.70
CA ARG A 238 9.14 -13.90 1.75
C ARG A 238 10.35 -14.59 2.38
N SER A 239 11.11 -13.90 3.22
CA SER A 239 12.33 -14.45 3.85
C SER A 239 12.09 -15.54 4.90
N ARG A 240 10.83 -15.75 5.35
CA ARG A 240 10.46 -16.77 6.34
C ARG A 240 9.72 -17.95 5.68
N PRO A 241 10.39 -18.93 5.05
CA PRO A 241 9.72 -20.05 4.37
C PRO A 241 9.12 -21.08 5.34
N ALA A 242 9.65 -21.19 6.57
CA ALA A 242 9.30 -22.25 7.52
C ALA A 242 7.83 -22.25 8.00
N ASN A 243 7.10 -21.14 7.82
CA ASN A 243 5.72 -20.98 8.27
C ASN A 243 4.71 -20.95 7.11
N LYS A 244 5.13 -21.33 5.90
CA LYS A 244 4.29 -21.25 4.70
C LYS A 244 3.81 -22.63 4.26
N THR A 245 2.60 -22.66 3.75
CA THR A 245 2.01 -23.82 3.06
C THR A 245 2.65 -24.02 1.68
N ASP A 246 2.53 -25.22 1.14
CA ASP A 246 3.04 -25.53 -0.20
C ASP A 246 2.37 -24.65 -1.29
N ASP A 247 1.09 -24.33 -1.12
CA ASP A 247 0.34 -23.45 -2.02
C ASP A 247 0.87 -22.00 -1.98
N GLU A 248 1.17 -21.47 -0.79
CA GLU A 248 1.80 -20.14 -0.65
C GLU A 248 3.21 -20.11 -1.25
N LEU A 249 3.97 -21.18 -1.09
CA LEU A 249 5.31 -21.30 -1.69
C LEU A 249 5.22 -21.33 -3.23
N ALA A 250 4.26 -22.07 -3.79
CA ALA A 250 4.01 -22.10 -5.22
C ALA A 250 3.61 -20.72 -5.75
N MET A 251 2.72 -20.00 -5.05
CA MET A 251 2.34 -18.63 -5.40
C MET A 251 3.52 -17.66 -5.35
N LEU A 252 4.39 -17.75 -4.34
CA LEU A 252 5.58 -16.90 -4.22
C LEU A 252 6.65 -17.20 -5.27
N ALA A 253 6.72 -18.46 -5.73
CA ALA A 253 7.62 -18.92 -6.78
C ALA A 253 7.13 -18.60 -8.19
N SER A 254 5.84 -18.25 -8.34
CA SER A 254 5.30 -17.75 -9.62
C SER A 254 5.99 -16.44 -10.03
N GLU A 255 5.95 -16.13 -11.33
CA GLU A 255 6.50 -14.87 -11.86
C GLU A 255 5.86 -13.63 -11.21
N GLY A 256 4.53 -13.67 -10.98
CA GLY A 256 3.81 -12.61 -10.26
C GLY A 256 4.29 -12.47 -8.81
N GLY A 257 4.55 -13.60 -8.14
CA GLY A 257 5.15 -13.65 -6.80
C GLY A 257 6.50 -12.97 -6.69
N ALA A 258 7.38 -13.23 -7.65
CA ALA A 258 8.73 -12.67 -7.67
C ALA A 258 8.76 -11.17 -8.01
N GLN A 259 7.80 -10.70 -8.81
CA GLN A 259 7.74 -9.31 -9.25
C GLN A 259 6.98 -8.40 -8.27
N ALA A 260 6.02 -8.94 -7.52
CA ALA A 260 5.29 -8.21 -6.50
C ALA A 260 6.24 -7.61 -5.46
N TRP A 261 6.08 -6.30 -5.21
CA TRP A 261 6.90 -5.58 -4.25
C TRP A 261 8.42 -5.73 -4.48
N SER A 262 8.87 -5.84 -5.73
CA SER A 262 10.31 -5.80 -6.01
C SER A 262 10.89 -4.43 -5.63
N SER A 263 12.09 -4.38 -5.05
CA SER A 263 12.74 -3.10 -4.69
C SER A 263 12.85 -2.16 -5.89
N TYR A 264 13.06 -2.71 -7.08
CA TYR A 264 13.09 -1.96 -8.33
C TYR A 264 11.75 -1.28 -8.65
N SER A 265 10.63 -2.01 -8.51
CA SER A 265 9.29 -1.43 -8.74
C SER A 265 8.97 -0.28 -7.77
N VAL A 266 9.29 -0.46 -6.49
CA VAL A 266 9.06 0.55 -5.44
C VAL A 266 9.90 1.79 -5.70
N LEU A 267 11.20 1.62 -5.98
CA LEU A 267 12.10 2.72 -6.32
C LEU A 267 11.61 3.46 -7.57
N ASN A 268 11.21 2.74 -8.62
CA ASN A 268 10.73 3.36 -9.86
C ASN A 268 9.49 4.22 -9.65
N VAL A 269 8.52 3.76 -8.86
CA VAL A 269 7.32 4.55 -8.53
C VAL A 269 7.71 5.83 -7.80
N LEU A 270 8.54 5.73 -6.75
CA LEU A 270 8.97 6.90 -5.97
C LEU A 270 9.76 7.90 -6.82
N TYR A 271 10.72 7.42 -7.61
CA TYR A 271 11.48 8.29 -8.54
C TYR A 271 10.58 8.93 -9.59
N SER A 272 9.60 8.20 -10.12
CA SER A 272 8.65 8.73 -11.11
C SER A 272 7.78 9.83 -10.51
N LEU A 273 7.30 9.67 -9.28
CA LEU A 273 6.54 10.71 -8.56
C LEU A 273 7.40 11.96 -8.29
N ILE A 274 8.68 11.77 -7.94
CA ILE A 274 9.64 12.88 -7.74
C ILE A 274 9.91 13.63 -9.04
N GLN A 275 10.14 12.91 -10.14
CA GLN A 275 10.41 13.50 -11.45
C GLN A 275 9.18 14.23 -12.00
N LYS A 276 8.01 13.59 -11.93
CA LYS A 276 6.76 14.15 -12.45
C LYS A 276 6.31 15.39 -11.68
N SER A 277 6.54 15.43 -10.36
CA SER A 277 6.22 16.59 -9.52
C SER A 277 7.27 17.69 -9.55
N ARG A 278 8.48 17.41 -10.08
CA ARG A 278 9.65 18.31 -10.05
C ARG A 278 9.97 18.86 -8.65
N VAL A 279 9.67 18.06 -7.61
CA VAL A 279 9.77 18.51 -6.21
C VAL A 279 11.19 18.97 -5.82
N ASN A 280 12.24 18.37 -6.40
CA ASN A 280 13.62 18.78 -6.15
C ASN A 280 13.90 20.20 -6.64
N GLU A 281 13.37 20.58 -7.80
CA GLU A 281 13.53 21.91 -8.38
C GLU A 281 12.69 22.92 -7.61
N TRP A 282 11.48 22.50 -7.23
CA TRP A 282 10.58 23.28 -6.38
C TRP A 282 11.22 23.60 -5.01
N LEU A 283 11.83 22.61 -4.35
CA LEU A 283 12.54 22.81 -3.07
C LEU A 283 13.72 23.77 -3.22
N LYS A 284 14.54 23.60 -4.27
CA LYS A 284 15.67 24.50 -4.56
C LYS A 284 15.22 25.95 -4.80
N ALA A 285 14.21 26.14 -5.64
CA ALA A 285 13.67 27.46 -5.95
C ALA A 285 13.17 28.17 -4.68
N ARG A 286 12.57 27.41 -3.76
CA ARG A 286 12.13 27.91 -2.46
C ARG A 286 13.28 28.26 -1.53
N THR A 287 14.32 27.43 -1.46
CA THR A 287 15.53 27.71 -0.66
C THR A 287 16.27 28.95 -1.17
N GLU A 288 16.25 29.19 -2.49
CA GLU A 288 16.81 30.38 -3.13
C GLU A 288 15.97 31.65 -2.89
N GLY A 289 14.76 31.53 -2.31
CA GLY A 289 13.88 32.67 -2.01
C GLY A 289 13.20 33.27 -3.25
N LYS A 290 12.99 32.48 -4.30
CA LYS A 290 12.25 32.90 -5.51
C LYS A 290 10.80 33.24 -5.18
N THR A 291 10.18 34.02 -6.06
CA THR A 291 8.76 34.36 -5.94
C THR A 291 7.86 33.16 -6.22
N ASP A 292 6.62 33.19 -5.70
CA ASP A 292 5.67 32.08 -5.88
C ASP A 292 5.36 31.81 -7.37
N GLU A 293 5.35 32.86 -8.20
CA GLU A 293 5.14 32.77 -9.66
C GLU A 293 6.28 32.01 -10.36
N GLU A 294 7.53 32.30 -10.00
CA GLU A 294 8.70 31.58 -10.53
C GLU A 294 8.75 30.13 -10.04
N ILE A 295 8.30 29.88 -8.80
CA ILE A 295 8.23 28.53 -8.23
C ILE A 295 7.19 27.68 -8.97
N GLU A 296 6.04 28.25 -9.34
CA GLU A 296 5.01 27.57 -10.14
C GLU A 296 5.50 27.27 -11.56
N GLU A 297 6.23 28.19 -12.20
CA GLU A 297 6.82 27.97 -13.52
C GLU A 297 7.83 26.80 -13.50
N VAL A 298 8.69 26.75 -12.47
CA VAL A 298 9.66 25.66 -12.28
C VAL A 298 8.96 24.32 -12.06
N ALA A 299 7.92 24.30 -11.21
CA ALA A 299 7.18 23.10 -10.86
C ALA A 299 6.38 22.52 -12.04
N GLY A 300 6.06 23.36 -13.04
CA GLY A 300 5.29 22.97 -14.23
C GLY A 300 3.85 22.58 -13.92
N GLU A 301 3.14 22.08 -14.93
CA GLU A 301 1.69 21.81 -14.84
C GLU A 301 1.32 20.78 -13.75
N TYR A 302 2.18 19.78 -13.53
CA TYR A 302 1.97 18.76 -12.50
C TYR A 302 2.34 19.28 -11.11
N GLY A 303 3.54 19.86 -10.94
CA GLY A 303 4.02 20.35 -9.65
C GLY A 303 3.28 21.58 -9.12
N ALA A 304 2.59 22.33 -9.98
CA ALA A 304 1.66 23.38 -9.56
C ALA A 304 0.48 22.82 -8.74
N ARG A 305 0.06 21.57 -9.01
CA ARG A 305 -1.04 20.94 -8.28
C ARG A 305 -0.60 20.45 -6.89
N PRO A 306 -1.35 20.77 -5.82
CA PRO A 306 -1.03 20.32 -4.47
C PRO A 306 -0.86 18.81 -4.35
N LEU A 307 -1.68 18.02 -5.06
CA LEU A 307 -1.63 16.55 -5.06
C LEU A 307 -0.23 16.02 -5.42
N TYR A 308 0.26 16.37 -6.62
CA TYR A 308 1.56 15.88 -7.11
C TYR A 308 2.72 16.48 -6.33
N ARG A 309 2.62 17.75 -5.93
CA ARG A 309 3.64 18.40 -5.10
C ARG A 309 3.84 17.70 -3.76
N GLN A 310 2.74 17.38 -3.08
CA GLN A 310 2.78 16.67 -1.80
C GLN A 310 3.22 15.22 -1.97
N LEU A 311 2.69 14.49 -2.97
CA LEU A 311 3.12 13.13 -3.29
C LEU A 311 4.62 13.05 -3.61
N GLY A 312 5.14 14.00 -4.39
CA GLY A 312 6.56 14.09 -4.70
C GLY A 312 7.41 14.31 -3.45
N TYR A 313 6.99 15.23 -2.59
CA TYR A 313 7.68 15.51 -1.32
C TYR A 313 7.67 14.31 -0.38
N PHE A 314 6.52 13.65 -0.20
CA PHE A 314 6.43 12.43 0.60
C PHE A 314 7.20 11.28 -0.03
N SER A 315 7.28 11.21 -1.36
CA SER A 315 8.12 10.23 -2.06
C SER A 315 9.61 10.46 -1.82
N LEU A 316 10.08 11.70 -1.67
CA LEU A 316 11.47 11.96 -1.24
C LEU A 316 11.73 11.39 0.15
N ILE A 317 10.84 11.64 1.11
CA ILE A 317 10.96 11.09 2.47
C ILE A 317 10.89 9.56 2.45
N GLY A 318 9.98 9.00 1.65
CA GLY A 318 9.85 7.57 1.45
C GLY A 318 11.10 6.94 0.83
N LEU A 319 11.73 7.63 -0.12
CA LEU A 319 12.95 7.19 -0.78
C LEU A 319 14.13 7.12 0.19
N LEU A 320 14.22 8.06 1.15
CA LEU A 320 15.18 7.97 2.26
C LEU A 320 14.98 6.68 3.05
N ARG A 321 13.75 6.37 3.45
CA ARG A 321 13.41 5.14 4.18
C ARG A 321 13.78 3.89 3.38
N VAL A 322 13.46 3.84 2.08
CA VAL A 322 13.79 2.67 1.23
C VAL A 322 15.30 2.49 1.08
N HIS A 323 16.08 3.55 0.87
CA HIS A 323 17.54 3.45 0.77
C HIS A 323 18.18 2.95 2.06
N VAL A 324 17.69 3.41 3.22
CA VAL A 324 18.10 2.87 4.53
C VAL A 324 17.75 1.39 4.67
N LEU A 325 16.56 0.97 4.25
CA LEU A 325 16.16 -0.44 4.27
C LEU A 325 17.03 -1.33 3.35
N LEU A 326 17.51 -0.79 2.24
CA LEU A 326 18.40 -1.49 1.30
C LEU A 326 19.88 -1.43 1.72
N GLY A 327 20.24 -0.61 2.70
CA GLY A 327 21.61 -0.39 3.15
C GLY A 327 22.45 0.53 2.25
N ASP A 328 21.83 1.29 1.34
CA ASP A 328 22.52 2.28 0.51
C ASP A 328 22.52 3.66 1.19
N PHE A 329 23.46 3.82 2.13
CA PHE A 329 23.61 5.06 2.88
C PHE A 329 24.12 6.24 2.03
N THR A 330 24.76 5.98 0.89
CA THR A 330 25.29 7.05 0.03
C THR A 330 24.16 7.78 -0.66
N LEU A 331 23.20 7.04 -1.22
CA LEU A 331 22.01 7.63 -1.81
C LEU A 331 21.11 8.22 -0.73
N ALA A 332 20.99 7.58 0.44
CA ALA A 332 20.24 8.11 1.58
C ALA A 332 20.75 9.51 2.00
N LEU A 333 22.07 9.69 2.18
CA LEU A 333 22.67 11.00 2.49
C LEU A 333 22.32 12.07 1.46
N LYS A 334 22.39 11.72 0.17
CA LYS A 334 22.02 12.63 -0.90
C LYS A 334 20.56 13.07 -0.83
N ILE A 335 19.65 12.17 -0.44
CA ILE A 335 18.23 12.52 -0.22
C ILE A 335 18.08 13.43 1.00
N VAL A 336 18.80 13.19 2.09
CA VAL A 336 18.81 14.07 3.28
C VAL A 336 19.27 15.48 2.92
N GLU A 337 20.32 15.61 2.10
CA GLU A 337 20.78 16.90 1.59
C GLU A 337 19.72 17.61 0.74
N GLN A 338 18.96 16.86 -0.08
CA GLN A 338 17.92 17.39 -0.99
C GLN A 338 16.63 17.80 -0.29
N VAL A 339 16.13 16.96 0.62
CA VAL A 339 14.98 17.28 1.49
C VAL A 339 15.33 18.46 2.42
N GLY A 340 16.63 18.65 2.65
CA GLY A 340 17.20 19.73 3.39
C GLY A 340 17.16 19.43 4.88
N LEU A 341 18.31 19.59 5.53
CA LEU A 341 18.50 19.80 6.96
C LEU A 341 17.67 20.98 7.56
N GLY A 342 16.68 21.52 6.83
CA GLY A 342 15.74 22.52 7.35
C GLY A 342 14.88 21.99 8.49
N LEU A 343 14.55 20.69 8.50
CA LEU A 343 13.85 20.06 9.62
C LEU A 343 14.75 19.81 10.84
N SER A 344 16.05 19.62 10.62
CA SER A 344 17.06 19.39 11.67
C SER A 344 17.60 20.69 12.29
N LEU A 345 17.38 21.84 11.64
CA LEU A 345 17.90 23.17 12.05
C LEU A 345 16.80 24.23 12.27
N GLY A 346 15.52 23.86 12.29
CA GLY A 346 14.43 24.75 12.68
C GLY A 346 13.83 25.63 11.57
N GLN A 347 14.02 25.31 10.30
CA GLN A 347 13.23 25.90 9.21
C GLN A 347 11.85 25.24 9.13
N LYS A 348 10.81 26.06 8.95
CA LYS A 348 9.42 25.59 8.85
C LYS A 348 9.26 24.65 7.65
N ALA A 349 8.62 23.51 7.89
CA ALA A 349 8.24 22.57 6.85
C ALA A 349 7.55 23.29 5.68
N PRO A 350 7.78 22.85 4.43
CA PRO A 350 7.31 23.56 3.25
C PRO A 350 5.78 23.77 3.20
N PHE A 351 5.01 22.90 3.86
CA PHE A 351 3.57 22.99 4.02
C PHE A 351 3.19 22.36 5.37
N THR A 352 1.90 22.32 5.71
CA THR A 352 1.37 21.60 6.88
C THR A 352 1.50 20.08 6.67
N ALA A 353 2.74 19.60 6.63
CA ALA A 353 3.05 18.19 6.50
C ALA A 353 2.66 17.46 7.79
N PRO A 354 2.14 16.22 7.70
CA PRO A 354 1.85 15.38 8.85
C PRO A 354 3.03 15.28 9.81
N THR A 355 2.78 15.30 11.12
CA THR A 355 3.81 15.09 12.15
C THR A 355 4.57 13.77 11.93
N ALA A 356 3.86 12.72 11.48
CA ALA A 356 4.45 11.42 11.16
C ALA A 356 5.57 11.53 10.10
N SER A 357 5.41 12.38 9.08
CA SER A 357 6.43 12.58 8.04
C SER A 357 7.72 13.19 8.60
N HIS A 358 7.60 14.11 9.57
CA HIS A 358 8.74 14.71 10.26
C HIS A 358 9.49 13.69 11.13
N VAL A 359 8.74 12.88 11.90
CA VAL A 359 9.32 11.82 12.73
C VAL A 359 10.03 10.78 11.87
N SER A 360 9.41 10.35 10.78
CA SER A 360 10.01 9.40 9.83
C SER A 360 11.29 9.96 9.22
N THR A 361 11.28 11.22 8.79
CA THR A 361 12.49 11.88 8.26
C THR A 361 13.61 11.91 9.30
N ALA A 362 13.31 12.36 10.53
CA ALA A 362 14.31 12.46 11.59
C ALA A 362 14.88 11.09 12.00
N TYR A 363 14.03 10.06 12.09
CA TYR A 363 14.44 8.70 12.43
C TYR A 363 15.41 8.12 11.40
N HIS A 364 15.06 8.19 10.11
CA HIS A 364 15.90 7.62 9.05
C HIS A 364 17.13 8.47 8.79
N ALA A 365 17.06 9.80 8.92
CA ALA A 365 18.24 10.66 8.82
C ALA A 365 19.23 10.45 9.97
N GLY A 366 18.77 10.03 11.16
CA GLY A 366 19.66 9.65 12.27
C GLY A 366 20.23 8.24 12.17
N ALA A 367 19.65 7.39 11.31
CA ALA A 367 20.15 6.03 11.05
C ALA A 367 21.24 5.98 9.98
N VAL A 368 21.34 7.03 9.16
CA VAL A 368 22.37 7.26 8.14
C VAL A 368 23.50 8.07 8.77
#